data_AF-A0A109W456-F1
#
_entry.id   AF-A0A109W456-F1
#
_cell.length_a   1.000
_cell.length_b   1.000
_cell.length_c   1.000
_cell.angle_alpha   90.00
_cell.angle_beta   90.00
_cell.angle_gamma   90.00
#
_symmetry.space_group_name_H-M   'P 1'
#
loop_
_entity.id
_entity.type
_entity.pdbx_description
1 polymer ?
#
loop_
_entity_poly.entity_id
_entity_poly.type
_entity_poly.pdbx_seq_one_letter_code
_entity_poly.pdbx_strand_id
1 'polypeptide(L)'
;MEIQKLPGITPCDDVEKGALCRQKQSFAGYDGWDQAFLFNDGKLTLVALAGPTDNALYTKVLGAMTNNGFILAALQSGDKLFDFIKVLHEKGEKAAVAGLTAFEASALNGDTGLTYTFAAKDAMKGAAKLGSYAQFVLNAPDSLRATEFEVSEDGMSVRFIAPKAALKDMKRQMEGQKESF
;
A
#
# COMPACT_ATOMS: atom_id res chain seq x y z
N MET A 1 -2.80 18.21 16.88
CA MET A 1 -2.26 17.40 15.75
C MET A 1 -2.28 18.25 14.49
N GLU A 2 -1.20 18.34 13.69
CA GLU A 2 -1.12 19.29 12.56
C GLU A 2 -2.17 19.01 11.46
N ILE A 3 -2.55 17.75 11.26
CA ILE A 3 -3.56 17.33 10.26
C ILE A 3 -4.92 17.99 10.52
N GLN A 4 -5.32 18.18 11.79
CA GLN A 4 -6.60 18.82 12.15
C GLN A 4 -6.67 20.30 11.72
N LYS A 5 -5.53 20.91 11.39
CA LYS A 5 -5.47 22.29 10.90
C LYS A 5 -5.63 22.39 9.38
N LEU A 6 -5.62 21.26 8.66
CA LEU A 6 -5.81 21.26 7.21
C LEU A 6 -7.27 21.59 6.86
N PRO A 7 -7.50 22.38 5.80
CA PRO A 7 -8.84 22.81 5.42
C PRO A 7 -9.69 21.63 4.93
N GLY A 8 -10.93 21.56 5.42
CA GLY A 8 -11.89 20.53 5.02
C GLY A 8 -11.68 19.16 5.69
N ILE A 9 -10.87 19.10 6.75
CA ILE A 9 -10.76 17.90 7.59
C ILE A 9 -11.96 17.80 8.53
N THR A 10 -12.57 16.62 8.56
CA THR A 10 -13.65 16.27 9.50
C THR A 10 -13.38 14.92 10.15
N PRO A 11 -13.83 14.68 11.39
CA PRO A 11 -13.84 13.33 11.96
C PRO A 11 -14.66 12.35 11.08
N CYS A 12 -14.22 11.10 10.98
CA CYS A 12 -14.89 10.02 10.25
C CYS A 12 -14.72 8.68 10.98
N ASP A 13 -15.34 8.58 12.16
CA ASP A 13 -15.23 7.42 13.05
C ASP A 13 -15.85 6.13 12.47
N ASP A 14 -16.60 6.23 11.37
CA ASP A 14 -17.16 5.14 10.60
C ASP A 14 -16.11 4.38 9.77
N VAL A 15 -14.99 5.03 9.42
CA VAL A 15 -13.83 4.38 8.78
C VAL A 15 -13.00 3.62 9.81
N GLU A 16 -12.55 4.35 10.83
CA GLU A 16 -11.86 3.82 12.00
C GLU A 16 -12.02 4.85 13.13
N LYS A 17 -12.14 4.38 14.37
CA LYS A 17 -12.28 5.27 15.52
C LYS A 17 -11.12 6.25 15.60
N GLY A 18 -11.41 7.54 15.59
CA GLY A 18 -10.41 8.62 15.64
C GLY A 18 -9.82 8.99 14.27
N ALA A 19 -10.30 8.40 13.18
CA ALA A 19 -9.89 8.79 11.83
C ALA A 19 -10.35 10.20 11.48
N LEU A 20 -9.55 10.84 10.62
CA LEU A 20 -9.87 12.14 10.03
C LEU A 20 -9.98 11.99 8.53
N CYS A 21 -10.97 12.64 7.92
CA CYS A 21 -11.22 12.53 6.49
C CYS A 21 -11.29 13.89 5.80
N ARG A 22 -11.01 13.89 4.50
CA ARG A 22 -11.17 15.03 3.59
C ARG A 22 -11.63 14.52 2.24
N GLN A 23 -12.58 15.22 1.62
CA GLN A 23 -13.12 14.85 0.30
C GLN A 23 -12.45 15.63 -0.83
N LYS A 24 -12.68 15.18 -2.08
CA LYS A 24 -12.26 15.88 -3.32
C LYS A 24 -10.76 16.12 -3.41
N GLN A 25 -9.98 15.09 -3.10
CA GLN A 25 -8.53 15.12 -3.25
C GLN A 25 -8.11 14.77 -4.66
N SER A 26 -7.07 15.45 -5.13
CA SER A 26 -6.44 15.21 -6.42
C SER A 26 -5.35 14.15 -6.30
N PHE A 27 -5.51 13.06 -7.05
CA PHE A 27 -4.47 12.04 -7.20
C PHE A 27 -4.60 11.33 -8.55
N ALA A 28 -3.46 11.06 -9.19
CA ALA A 28 -3.39 10.40 -10.50
C ALA A 28 -4.30 11.04 -11.58
N GLY A 29 -4.47 12.37 -11.54
CA GLY A 29 -5.32 13.10 -12.49
C GLY A 29 -6.83 12.91 -12.31
N TYR A 30 -7.26 12.48 -11.12
CA TYR A 30 -8.66 12.48 -10.69
C TYR A 30 -8.80 13.33 -9.42
N ASP A 31 -9.80 14.21 -9.38
CA ASP A 31 -10.00 15.21 -8.32
C ASP A 31 -11.12 14.85 -7.32
N GLY A 32 -11.59 13.60 -7.37
CA GLY A 32 -12.71 13.11 -6.58
C GLY A 32 -12.34 12.08 -5.51
N TRP A 33 -11.07 11.94 -5.15
CA TRP A 33 -10.68 10.97 -4.11
C TRP A 33 -11.16 11.41 -2.73
N ASP A 34 -11.72 10.48 -1.97
CA ASP A 34 -11.90 10.65 -0.54
C ASP A 34 -10.63 10.19 0.19
N GLN A 35 -10.14 11.01 1.11
CA GLN A 35 -8.91 10.76 1.85
C GLN A 35 -9.22 10.50 3.31
N ALA A 36 -8.63 9.45 3.88
CA ALA A 36 -8.67 9.14 5.29
C ALA A 36 -7.26 9.12 5.90
N PHE A 37 -7.14 9.65 7.11
CA PHE A 37 -5.95 9.61 7.95
C PHE A 37 -6.26 8.73 9.15
N LEU A 38 -5.56 7.59 9.25
CA LEU A 38 -5.76 6.62 10.32
C LEU A 38 -4.64 6.75 11.35
N PHE A 39 -5.02 6.64 12.61
CA PHE A 39 -4.14 6.86 13.74
C PHE A 39 -4.18 5.66 14.68
N ASN A 40 -3.01 5.28 15.18
CA ASN A 40 -2.93 4.38 16.33
C ASN A 40 -2.11 5.07 17.42
N ASP A 41 -2.66 5.14 18.63
CA ASP A 41 -2.13 5.91 19.77
C ASP A 41 -1.73 7.36 19.42
N GLY A 42 -2.57 8.03 18.62
CA GLY A 42 -2.35 9.42 18.21
C GLY A 42 -1.24 9.62 17.18
N LYS A 43 -0.65 8.54 16.66
CA LYS A 43 0.35 8.56 15.58
C LYS A 43 -0.28 8.14 14.26
N LEU A 44 0.01 8.89 13.20
CA LEU A 44 -0.47 8.57 11.84
C LEU A 44 0.19 7.27 11.36
N THR A 45 -0.62 6.27 11.04
CA THR A 45 -0.16 4.96 10.55
C THR A 45 -0.41 4.76 9.07
N LEU A 46 -1.47 5.38 8.55
CA LEU A 46 -1.91 5.16 7.19
C LEU A 46 -2.64 6.39 6.65
N VAL A 47 -2.37 6.70 5.38
CA VAL A 47 -3.21 7.62 4.59
C VAL A 47 -3.84 6.81 3.47
N ALA A 48 -5.17 6.74 3.43
CA ALA A 48 -5.91 6.08 2.38
C ALA A 48 -6.52 7.12 1.44
N LEU A 49 -6.54 6.80 0.15
CA LEU A 49 -7.42 7.42 -0.83
C LEU A 49 -8.43 6.34 -1.28
N ALA A 50 -9.70 6.70 -1.38
CA ALA A 50 -10.78 5.85 -1.88
C ALA A 50 -11.48 6.54 -3.07
N GLY A 51 -11.78 5.77 -4.10
CA GLY A 51 -12.38 6.24 -5.34
C GLY A 51 -13.16 5.15 -6.07
N PRO A 52 -13.90 5.51 -7.11
CA PRO A 52 -14.71 4.54 -7.86
C PRO A 52 -13.82 3.58 -8.65
N THR A 53 -14.32 2.38 -8.93
CA THR A 53 -13.68 1.44 -9.87
C THR A 53 -13.86 1.94 -11.30
N ASP A 54 -12.76 2.26 -11.97
CA ASP A 54 -12.71 2.77 -13.34
C ASP A 54 -11.38 2.36 -14.00
N ASN A 55 -11.45 1.76 -15.20
CA ASN A 55 -10.29 1.20 -15.89
C ASN A 55 -9.24 2.25 -16.28
N ALA A 56 -9.69 3.46 -16.64
CA ALA A 56 -8.78 4.54 -17.00
C ALA A 56 -8.06 5.07 -15.76
N LEU A 57 -8.78 5.24 -14.66
CA LEU A 57 -8.22 5.64 -13.37
C LEU A 57 -7.29 4.56 -12.81
N TYR A 58 -7.64 3.29 -12.91
CA TYR A 58 -6.77 2.16 -12.57
C TYR A 58 -5.39 2.26 -13.25
N THR A 59 -5.39 2.46 -14.58
CA THR A 59 -4.14 2.60 -15.34
C THR A 59 -3.35 3.83 -14.92
N LYS A 60 -4.05 4.95 -14.63
CA LYS A 60 -3.41 6.19 -14.15
C LYS A 60 -2.80 6.02 -12.76
N VAL A 61 -3.43 5.28 -11.86
CA VAL A 61 -2.90 5.01 -10.51
C VAL A 61 -1.64 4.16 -10.60
N LEU A 62 -1.65 3.07 -11.39
CA LEU A 62 -0.45 2.26 -11.64
C LEU A 62 0.68 3.10 -12.24
N GLY A 63 0.36 3.95 -13.22
CA GLY A 63 1.29 4.90 -13.81
C GLY A 63 1.83 5.89 -12.78
N ALA A 64 0.98 6.44 -11.91
CA ALA A 64 1.41 7.37 -10.86
C ALA A 64 2.39 6.70 -9.89
N MET A 65 2.17 5.45 -9.48
CA MET A 65 3.10 4.73 -8.61
C MET A 65 4.44 4.49 -9.29
N THR A 66 4.41 3.87 -10.46
CA THR A 66 5.63 3.46 -11.18
C THR A 66 6.46 4.65 -11.64
N ASN A 67 5.83 5.76 -12.04
CA ASN A 67 6.53 6.98 -12.45
C ASN A 67 7.09 7.78 -11.27
N ASN A 68 6.56 7.63 -10.05
CA ASN A 68 7.02 8.35 -8.86
C ASN A 68 7.97 7.52 -7.98
N GLY A 69 8.74 6.62 -8.58
CA GLY A 69 9.85 5.95 -7.89
C GLY A 69 9.42 4.78 -7.01
N PHE A 70 8.27 4.17 -7.27
CA PHE A 70 7.86 2.92 -6.66
C PHE A 70 8.01 1.74 -7.63
N ILE A 71 8.35 0.57 -7.10
CA ILE A 71 8.47 -0.69 -7.84
C ILE A 71 7.55 -1.71 -7.20
N LEU A 72 6.86 -2.46 -8.04
CA LEU A 72 6.00 -3.56 -7.62
C LEU A 72 6.81 -4.67 -6.95
N ALA A 73 6.39 -5.10 -5.77
CA ALA A 73 7.04 -6.14 -4.99
C ALA A 73 6.20 -7.42 -4.90
N ALA A 74 4.87 -7.28 -4.80
CA ALA A 74 3.94 -8.41 -4.73
C ALA A 74 2.53 -8.03 -5.20
N LEU A 75 1.75 -9.04 -5.58
CA LEU A 75 0.30 -8.94 -5.80
C LEU A 75 -0.41 -9.93 -4.89
N GLN A 76 -1.58 -9.56 -4.39
CA GLN A 76 -2.43 -10.42 -3.58
C GLN A 76 -3.88 -10.39 -4.09
N SER A 77 -4.51 -11.56 -4.13
CA SER A 77 -5.94 -11.71 -4.44
C SER A 77 -6.50 -12.82 -3.56
N GLY A 78 -7.37 -12.45 -2.60
CA GLY A 78 -7.78 -13.35 -1.53
C GLY A 78 -6.60 -13.91 -0.74
N ASP A 79 -6.49 -15.23 -0.70
CA ASP A 79 -5.43 -16.00 -0.05
C ASP A 79 -4.18 -16.23 -0.93
N LYS A 80 -4.25 -15.84 -2.21
CA LYS A 80 -3.17 -16.05 -3.17
C LYS A 80 -2.22 -14.86 -3.18
N LEU A 81 -0.93 -15.15 -3.13
CA LEU A 81 0.16 -14.18 -3.21
C LEU A 81 1.04 -14.50 -4.41
N PHE A 82 1.26 -13.51 -5.28
CA PHE A 82 2.32 -13.51 -6.26
C PHE A 82 3.49 -12.66 -5.76
N ASP A 83 4.56 -13.32 -5.33
CA ASP A 83 5.79 -12.68 -4.88
C ASP A 83 6.71 -12.41 -6.09
N PHE A 84 6.68 -11.16 -6.58
CA PHE A 84 7.46 -10.76 -7.76
C PHE A 84 8.97 -10.91 -7.50
N ILE A 85 9.43 -10.57 -6.28
CA ILE A 85 10.83 -10.67 -5.89
C ILE A 85 11.30 -12.13 -5.95
N LYS A 86 10.49 -13.05 -5.45
CA LYS A 86 10.80 -14.49 -5.46
C LYS A 86 10.88 -15.03 -6.88
N VAL A 87 9.90 -14.73 -7.73
CA VAL A 87 9.89 -15.22 -9.11
C VAL A 87 11.07 -14.63 -9.90
N LEU A 88 11.38 -13.35 -9.68
CA LEU A 88 12.56 -12.71 -10.27
C LEU A 88 13.86 -13.39 -9.83
N HIS A 89 13.99 -13.74 -8.54
CA HIS A 89 15.14 -14.46 -8.01
C HIS A 89 15.31 -15.85 -8.64
N GLU A 90 14.24 -16.65 -8.66
CA GLU A 90 14.29 -18.06 -9.04
C GLU A 90 14.28 -18.29 -10.55
N LYS A 91 13.55 -17.46 -11.30
CA LYS A 91 13.22 -17.70 -12.71
C LYS A 91 13.59 -16.55 -13.65
N GLY A 92 14.06 -15.42 -13.11
CA GLY A 92 14.46 -14.25 -13.87
C GLY A 92 13.29 -13.38 -14.35
N GLU A 93 13.65 -12.25 -14.96
CA GLU A 93 12.73 -11.14 -15.28
C GLU A 93 11.60 -11.54 -16.22
N LYS A 94 11.90 -12.27 -17.30
CA LYS A 94 10.89 -12.71 -18.28
C LYS A 94 9.79 -13.55 -17.61
N ALA A 95 10.16 -14.45 -16.71
CA ALA A 95 9.20 -15.28 -15.98
C ALA A 95 8.43 -14.47 -14.93
N ALA A 96 9.08 -13.51 -14.27
CA ALA A 96 8.43 -12.62 -13.32
C ALA A 96 7.36 -11.75 -13.98
N VAL A 97 7.66 -11.15 -15.13
CA VAL A 97 6.72 -10.34 -15.91
C VAL A 97 5.56 -11.20 -16.45
N ALA A 98 5.85 -12.37 -17.02
CA ALA A 98 4.80 -13.25 -17.52
C ALA A 98 3.88 -13.76 -16.38
N GLY A 99 4.47 -14.13 -15.24
CA GLY A 99 3.72 -14.56 -14.06
C GLY A 99 2.87 -13.44 -13.46
N LEU A 100 3.40 -12.22 -13.45
CA LEU A 100 2.68 -11.02 -13.04
C LEU A 100 1.41 -10.82 -13.88
N THR A 101 1.56 -10.76 -15.21
CA THR A 101 0.43 -10.55 -16.13
C THR A 101 -0.62 -11.66 -16.00
N ALA A 102 -0.18 -12.92 -15.84
CA ALA A 102 -1.11 -14.03 -15.67
C ALA A 102 -1.88 -13.96 -14.34
N PHE A 103 -1.19 -13.60 -13.24
CA PHE A 103 -1.82 -13.46 -11.93
C PHE A 103 -2.81 -12.30 -11.91
N GLU A 104 -2.40 -11.14 -12.42
CA GLU A 104 -3.23 -9.93 -12.54
C GLU A 104 -4.49 -10.21 -13.36
N ALA A 105 -4.36 -10.82 -14.55
CA ALA A 105 -5.50 -11.17 -15.38
C ALA A 105 -6.43 -12.16 -14.68
N SER A 106 -5.90 -13.14 -13.92
CA SER A 106 -6.74 -14.07 -13.16
C SER A 106 -7.47 -13.38 -12.00
N ALA A 107 -6.83 -12.44 -11.32
CA ALA A 107 -7.39 -11.77 -10.15
C ALA A 107 -8.46 -10.74 -10.52
N LEU A 108 -8.24 -9.97 -11.60
CA LEU A 108 -9.22 -8.98 -12.10
C LEU A 108 -10.50 -9.62 -12.68
N ASN A 109 -10.44 -10.91 -13.03
CA ASN A 109 -11.60 -11.68 -13.49
C ASN A 109 -12.28 -12.49 -12.36
N GLY A 110 -11.81 -12.36 -11.12
CA GLY A 110 -12.38 -13.05 -9.95
C GLY A 110 -12.97 -12.08 -8.93
N ASP A 111 -13.66 -12.62 -7.94
CA ASP A 111 -14.53 -11.84 -7.04
C ASP A 111 -13.80 -11.32 -5.78
N THR A 112 -12.51 -11.61 -5.63
CA THR A 112 -11.75 -11.36 -4.38
C THR A 112 -10.92 -10.07 -4.42
N GLY A 113 -11.01 -9.29 -5.50
CA GLY A 113 -10.21 -8.10 -5.71
C GLY A 113 -8.72 -8.39 -5.92
N LEU A 114 -7.96 -7.32 -6.15
CA LEU A 114 -6.52 -7.37 -6.39
C LEU A 114 -5.81 -6.23 -5.66
N THR A 115 -4.83 -6.59 -4.83
CA THR A 115 -3.94 -5.63 -4.17
C THR A 115 -2.55 -5.71 -4.77
N TYR A 116 -2.03 -4.57 -5.19
CA TYR A 116 -0.64 -4.37 -5.59
C TYR A 116 0.13 -3.79 -4.42
N THR A 117 1.26 -4.38 -4.09
CA THR A 117 2.16 -3.82 -3.08
C THR A 117 3.39 -3.27 -3.77
N PHE A 118 3.61 -1.97 -3.64
CA PHE A 118 4.79 -1.29 -4.15
C PHE A 118 5.71 -0.84 -3.03
N ALA A 119 7.01 -0.85 -3.31
CA ALA A 119 8.05 -0.34 -2.43
C ALA A 119 8.91 0.70 -3.15
N ALA A 120 9.46 1.64 -2.39
CA ALA A 120 10.33 2.68 -2.95
C ALA A 120 11.55 2.07 -3.67
N LYS A 121 11.85 2.60 -4.86
CA LYS A 121 12.86 2.09 -5.80
C LYS A 121 14.27 2.03 -5.21
N ASP A 122 14.61 2.99 -4.36
CA ASP A 122 15.88 3.04 -3.65
C ASP A 122 16.06 1.86 -2.69
N ALA A 123 15.02 1.52 -1.93
CA ALA A 123 15.01 0.35 -1.05
C ALA A 123 15.01 -0.98 -1.83
N MET A 124 14.36 -1.01 -3.01
CA MET A 124 14.24 -2.23 -3.84
C MET A 124 15.55 -2.64 -4.54
N LYS A 125 16.62 -1.83 -4.47
CA LYS A 125 17.93 -2.18 -5.06
C LYS A 125 18.47 -3.47 -4.46
N GLY A 126 18.60 -4.50 -5.29
CA GLY A 126 19.11 -5.81 -4.87
C GLY A 126 18.08 -6.67 -4.13
N ALA A 127 16.81 -6.29 -4.08
CA ALA A 127 15.75 -7.06 -3.43
C ALA A 127 15.67 -8.52 -3.94
N ALA A 128 15.89 -8.74 -5.23
CA ALA A 128 15.96 -10.09 -5.82
C ALA A 128 17.01 -10.99 -5.17
N LYS A 129 18.09 -10.45 -4.59
CA LYS A 129 19.11 -11.27 -3.89
C LYS A 129 18.62 -11.80 -2.54
N LEU A 130 17.56 -11.22 -1.98
CA LEU A 130 16.96 -11.63 -0.72
C LEU A 130 15.97 -12.79 -0.89
N GLY A 131 15.60 -13.13 -2.13
CA GLY A 131 14.86 -14.34 -2.48
C GLY A 131 13.35 -14.28 -2.29
N SER A 132 12.80 -13.33 -1.54
CA SER A 132 11.34 -13.14 -1.40
C SER A 132 10.96 -11.74 -0.90
N TYR A 133 9.69 -11.37 -1.07
CA TYR A 133 9.12 -10.15 -0.51
C TYR A 133 9.21 -10.12 1.01
N ALA A 134 8.92 -11.23 1.69
CA ALA A 134 9.04 -11.31 3.14
C ALA A 134 10.48 -11.04 3.62
N GLN A 135 11.48 -11.66 2.97
CA GLN A 135 12.88 -11.41 3.30
C GLN A 135 13.31 -9.99 2.96
N PHE A 136 12.78 -9.42 1.87
CA PHE A 136 12.97 -8.00 1.57
C PHE A 136 12.45 -7.11 2.69
N VAL A 137 11.20 -7.28 3.13
CA VAL A 137 10.61 -6.45 4.20
C VAL A 137 11.41 -6.58 5.50
N LEU A 138 11.86 -7.78 5.86
CA LEU A 138 12.67 -8.00 7.07
C LEU A 138 14.00 -7.22 7.03
N ASN A 139 14.68 -7.24 5.89
CA ASN A 139 16.01 -6.62 5.70
C ASN A 139 15.97 -5.16 5.20
N ALA A 140 14.79 -4.67 4.81
CA ALA A 140 14.64 -3.31 4.32
C ALA A 140 14.99 -2.25 5.38
N PRO A 141 15.49 -1.08 4.96
CA PRO A 141 15.79 0.02 5.87
C PRO A 141 14.54 0.47 6.62
N ASP A 142 14.73 1.04 7.80
CA ASP A 142 13.62 1.55 8.63
C ASP A 142 12.88 2.72 7.97
N SER A 143 13.52 3.40 7.01
CA SER A 143 12.91 4.43 6.16
C SER A 143 12.10 3.88 4.99
N LEU A 144 11.93 2.55 4.86
CA LEU A 144 11.15 1.93 3.78
C LEU A 144 9.77 2.58 3.68
N ARG A 145 9.48 3.09 2.50
CA ARG A 145 8.13 3.54 2.11
C ARG A 145 7.51 2.47 1.23
N ALA A 146 6.28 2.10 1.57
CA ALA A 146 5.47 1.18 0.80
C ALA A 146 4.09 1.80 0.58
N THR A 147 3.49 1.43 -0.55
CA THR A 147 2.12 1.81 -0.87
C THR A 147 1.40 0.60 -1.42
N GLU A 148 0.15 0.46 -1.03
CA GLU A 148 -0.75 -0.55 -1.59
C GLU A 148 -1.75 0.14 -2.51
N PHE A 149 -2.10 -0.55 -3.58
CA PHE A 149 -3.20 -0.17 -4.45
C PHE A 149 -4.14 -1.36 -4.57
N GLU A 150 -5.36 -1.21 -4.09
CA GLU A 150 -6.40 -2.22 -4.11
C GLU A 150 -7.47 -1.86 -5.14
N VAL A 151 -7.94 -2.87 -5.85
CA VAL A 151 -9.03 -2.79 -6.83
C VAL A 151 -10.02 -3.90 -6.51
N SER A 152 -11.27 -3.56 -6.29
CA SER A 152 -12.37 -4.50 -6.09
C SER A 152 -13.65 -3.98 -6.75
N GLU A 153 -14.75 -4.72 -6.62
CA GLU A 153 -16.06 -4.26 -7.07
C GLU A 153 -16.55 -3.04 -6.27
N ASP A 154 -16.17 -2.96 -4.99
CA ASP A 154 -16.57 -1.88 -4.08
C ASP A 154 -15.84 -0.56 -4.34
N GLY A 155 -14.69 -0.61 -5.02
CA GLY A 155 -13.93 0.57 -5.36
C GLY A 155 -12.45 0.33 -5.55
N MET A 156 -11.72 1.44 -5.63
CA MET A 156 -10.28 1.49 -5.64
C MET A 156 -9.76 2.18 -4.39
N SER A 157 -8.70 1.63 -3.80
CA SER A 157 -8.04 2.23 -2.64
C SER A 157 -6.54 2.33 -2.83
N VAL A 158 -5.97 3.49 -2.52
CA VAL A 158 -4.51 3.69 -2.45
C VAL A 158 -4.12 3.94 -1.01
N ARG A 159 -3.26 3.10 -0.45
CA ARG A 159 -2.85 3.18 0.96
C ARG A 159 -1.36 3.49 1.05
N PHE A 160 -1.03 4.64 1.62
CA PHE A 160 0.33 5.02 1.97
C PHE A 160 0.60 4.61 3.41
N ILE A 161 1.49 3.64 3.59
CA ILE A 161 1.78 3.05 4.89
C ILE A 161 2.89 3.86 5.56
N ALA A 162 2.77 4.08 6.88
CA ALA A 162 3.84 4.72 7.65
C ALA A 162 5.17 3.96 7.49
N PRO A 163 6.32 4.66 7.56
CA PRO A 163 7.62 4.00 7.45
C PRO A 163 7.79 2.88 8.47
N LYS A 164 8.57 1.86 8.10
CA LYS A 164 8.86 0.69 8.96
C LYS A 164 9.34 1.08 10.36
N ALA A 165 10.12 2.15 10.49
CA ALA A 165 10.54 2.73 11.77
C ALA A 165 9.34 3.04 12.68
N ALA A 166 8.36 3.79 12.15
CA ALA A 166 7.20 4.23 12.90
C ALA A 166 6.36 3.03 13.36
N LEU A 167 6.15 2.05 12.49
CA LEU A 167 5.43 0.83 12.83
C LEU A 167 6.14 -0.01 13.91
N LYS A 168 7.48 -0.11 13.85
CA LYS A 168 8.28 -0.80 14.88
C LYS A 168 8.18 -0.09 16.23
N ASP A 169 8.31 1.23 16.26
CA ASP A 169 8.23 2.01 17.48
C ASP A 169 6.85 1.89 18.13
N MET A 170 5.80 1.87 17.33
CA MET A 170 4.42 1.64 17.81
C MET A 170 4.24 0.24 18.38
N LYS A 171 4.73 -0.79 17.69
CA LYS A 171 4.69 -2.17 18.20
C LYS A 171 5.40 -2.29 19.57
N ARG A 172 6.59 -1.70 19.71
CA ARG A 172 7.34 -1.68 20.98
C ARG A 172 6.59 -0.96 22.10
N GLN A 173 5.92 0.15 21.81
CA GLN A 173 5.12 0.88 22.79
C GLN A 173 3.93 0.04 23.28
N MET A 174 3.25 -0.67 22.38
CA MET A 174 2.15 -1.57 22.74
C MET A 174 2.62 -2.77 23.58
N GLU A 175 3.77 -3.36 23.23
CA GLU A 175 4.37 -4.48 23.98
C GLU A 175 4.80 -4.03 25.39
N GLY A 176 5.47 -2.88 25.50
CA GLY A 176 5.88 -2.33 26.80
C GLY A 176 4.71 -1.87 27.68
N GLN A 177 3.56 -1.50 27.10
CA GLN A 177 2.33 -1.25 27.84
C GLN A 177 1.66 -2.53 28.35
N LYS A 178 1.80 -3.67 27.65
CA LYS A 178 1.25 -4.95 28.12
C LYS A 178 2.04 -5.55 29.28
N GLU A 179 3.34 -5.23 29.40
CA GLU A 179 4.19 -5.71 30.49
C GLU A 179 4.07 -4.87 31.77
N SER A 180 3.34 -3.74 31.75
CA SER A 180 3.16 -2.84 32.90
C SER A 180 1.79 -2.94 33.60
N PHE A 181 1.00 -3.96 33.26
CA PHE A 181 -0.24 -4.37 33.96
C PHE A 181 -0.04 -5.71 34.67
#